data_AF-A0A1G1THM1-F1
#
_entry.id   AF-A0A1G1THM1-F1
#
_cell.length_a   1.000
_cell.length_b   1.000
_cell.length_c   1.000
_cell.angle_alpha   90.00
_cell.angle_beta   90.00
_cell.angle_gamma   90.00
#
_symmetry.space_group_name_H-M   'P 1'
#
loop_
_entity.id
_entity.type
_entity.pdbx_description
1 polymer ?
#
loop_
_entity_poly.entity_id
_entity_poly.type
_entity_poly.pdbx_seq_one_letter_code
_entity_poly.pdbx_strand_id
1 'polypeptide(L)'
;MLLAGTLAFSSCQSDTEAPVAADLNSANPAVAEQARKVQELSTQIARQKAVIETEQAKLTALEQQLQGSQQNLDGIKNEVKANP
;
A
#
# COMPACT_ATOMS: atom_id res chain seq x y z
N MET A 1 -11.56 -34.57 14.69
CA MET A 1 -12.62 -33.59 14.44
C MET A 1 -11.99 -32.35 13.87
N LEU A 2 -12.52 -31.92 12.73
CA LEU A 2 -12.25 -30.69 12.00
C LEU A 2 -12.38 -29.46 12.91
N LEU A 3 -11.56 -28.43 12.72
CA LEU A 3 -12.05 -27.05 12.60
C LEU A 3 -10.96 -26.21 11.92
N ALA A 4 -10.99 -26.25 10.59
CA ALA A 4 -10.30 -25.29 9.75
C ALA A 4 -10.98 -23.91 9.93
N GLY A 5 -10.33 -23.01 10.66
CA GLY A 5 -10.73 -21.61 10.77
C GLY A 5 -10.38 -20.90 9.46
N THR A 6 -11.39 -20.75 8.60
CA THR A 6 -11.33 -19.99 7.35
C THR A 6 -10.94 -18.55 7.64
N LEU A 7 -9.72 -18.16 7.24
CA LEU A 7 -9.35 -16.76 7.08
C LEU A 7 -10.21 -16.20 5.96
N ALA A 8 -11.29 -15.52 6.33
CA ALA A 8 -12.01 -14.65 5.43
C ALA A 8 -11.07 -13.48 5.11
N PHE A 9 -10.25 -13.65 4.08
CA PHE A 9 -9.72 -12.52 3.32
C PHE A 9 -10.93 -11.84 2.70
N SER A 10 -11.53 -10.92 3.46
CA SER A 10 -12.48 -9.96 2.92
C SER A 10 -11.70 -9.19 1.87
N SER A 11 -11.85 -9.61 0.62
CA SER A 11 -11.28 -8.97 -0.54
C SER A 11 -11.58 -7.48 -0.40
N CYS A 12 -10.54 -6.65 -0.48
CA CYS A 12 -10.70 -5.24 -0.79
C CYS A 12 -11.40 -5.20 -2.14
N GLN A 13 -12.72 -5.16 -2.12
CA GLN A 13 -13.54 -4.73 -3.25
C GLN A 13 -13.15 -3.26 -3.39
N SER A 14 -12.11 -3.03 -4.18
CA SER A 14 -11.77 -1.73 -4.71
C SER A 14 -12.89 -1.38 -5.69
N ASP A 15 -14.07 -1.07 -5.15
CA ASP A 15 -15.18 -0.47 -5.86
C ASP A 15 -14.72 0.90 -6.34
N THR A 16 -14.01 0.91 -7.45
CA THR A 16 -13.79 2.13 -8.24
C THR A 16 -13.55 1.73 -9.69
N GLU A 17 -14.47 0.97 -10.26
CA GLU A 17 -14.69 1.09 -11.69
C GLU A 17 -15.15 2.53 -11.93
N ALA A 18 -14.25 3.37 -12.44
CA ALA A 18 -14.45 4.81 -12.51
C ALA A 18 -15.77 5.13 -13.24
N PRO A 19 -16.59 6.05 -12.73
CA PRO A 19 -17.95 6.34 -13.21
C PRO A 19 -17.97 7.10 -14.56
N VAL A 20 -17.05 6.80 -15.46
CA VAL A 20 -16.86 7.46 -16.76
C VAL A 20 -17.09 6.53 -17.95
N ALA A 21 -17.37 5.23 -17.71
CA ALA A 21 -17.52 4.24 -18.77
C ALA A 21 -18.60 4.61 -19.81
N ALA A 22 -19.71 5.20 -19.35
CA ALA A 22 -20.77 5.70 -20.25
C ALA A 22 -20.30 6.92 -21.06
N ASP A 23 -19.52 7.82 -20.46
CA ASP A 23 -19.07 9.07 -21.06
C ASP A 23 -17.94 8.88 -22.08
N LEU A 24 -17.15 7.80 -21.96
CA LEU A 24 -16.11 7.43 -22.93
C LEU A 24 -16.66 7.25 -24.36
N ASN A 25 -17.92 6.84 -24.48
CA ASN A 25 -18.62 6.63 -25.74
C ASN A 25 -19.61 7.76 -26.07
N SER A 26 -19.49 8.92 -25.39
CA SER A 26 -20.38 10.05 -25.63
C SER A 26 -20.32 10.51 -27.09
N ALA A 27 -21.48 10.83 -27.66
CA ALA A 27 -21.57 11.45 -28.98
C ALA A 27 -21.02 12.90 -28.98
N ASN A 28 -20.84 13.51 -27.81
CA ASN A 28 -20.15 14.78 -27.68
C ASN A 28 -18.63 14.55 -27.53
N PRO A 29 -17.79 15.00 -28.48
CA PRO A 29 -16.36 14.71 -28.48
C PRO A 29 -15.62 15.31 -27.27
N ALA A 30 -16.06 16.47 -26.77
CA ALA A 30 -15.44 17.08 -25.58
C ALA A 30 -15.71 16.27 -24.30
N VAL A 31 -16.90 15.68 -24.20
CA VAL A 31 -17.25 14.79 -23.07
C VAL A 31 -16.41 13.52 -23.12
N ALA A 32 -16.30 12.89 -24.31
CA ALA A 32 -15.49 11.69 -24.47
C ALA A 32 -14.00 11.93 -24.19
N GLU A 33 -13.44 13.07 -24.60
CA GLU A 33 -12.05 13.44 -24.30
C GLU A 33 -11.82 13.64 -22.80
N GLN A 34 -12.70 14.39 -22.13
CA GLN A 34 -12.60 14.59 -20.69
C GLN A 34 -12.75 13.28 -19.92
N ALA A 35 -13.64 12.38 -20.34
CA ALA A 35 -13.81 11.06 -19.75
C ALA A 35 -12.53 10.21 -19.85
N ARG A 36 -11.83 10.25 -20.99
CA ARG A 36 -10.52 9.58 -21.16
C ARG A 36 -9.48 10.14 -20.21
N LYS A 37 -9.40 11.48 -20.08
CA LYS A 37 -8.48 12.12 -19.15
C LYS A 37 -8.76 11.72 -17.70
N VAL A 38 -10.03 11.66 -17.30
CA VAL A 38 -10.42 11.20 -15.97
C VAL A 38 -10.00 9.74 -15.76
N GLN A 39 -10.28 8.84 -16.71
CA GLN A 39 -9.88 7.44 -16.62
C GLN A 39 -8.36 7.28 -16.49
N GLU A 40 -7.60 8.04 -17.27
CA GLU A 40 -6.14 8.04 -17.22
C GLU A 40 -5.64 8.48 -15.85
N LEU A 41 -6.13 9.61 -15.33
CA LEU A 41 -5.77 10.13 -14.02
C LEU A 41 -6.15 9.16 -12.90
N SER A 42 -7.35 8.56 -12.94
CA SER A 42 -7.78 7.54 -11.98
C SER A 42 -6.82 6.35 -11.96
N THR A 43 -6.38 5.89 -13.13
CA THR A 43 -5.42 4.79 -13.25
C THR A 43 -4.05 5.18 -12.68
N GLN A 44 -3.56 6.39 -12.98
CA GLN A 44 -2.30 6.89 -12.42
C GLN A 44 -2.36 7.01 -10.89
N ILE A 45 -3.47 7.52 -10.35
CA ILE A 45 -3.69 7.62 -8.90
C ILE A 45 -3.67 6.24 -8.25
N ALA A 46 -4.37 5.25 -8.82
CA ALA A 46 -4.41 3.89 -8.29
C ALA A 46 -3.01 3.27 -8.24
N ARG A 47 -2.21 3.43 -9.30
CA ARG A 47 -0.81 2.98 -9.33
C ARG A 47 0.03 3.68 -8.27
N GLN A 48 -0.10 4.99 -8.12
CA GLN A 48 0.66 5.75 -7.14
C GLN A 48 0.32 5.36 -5.70
N LYS A 49 -0.95 5.05 -5.41
CA LYS A 49 -1.37 4.51 -4.11
C LYS A 49 -0.68 3.18 -3.79
N ALA A 50 -0.62 2.26 -4.74
CA ALA A 50 0.09 0.99 -4.55
C ALA A 50 1.59 1.17 -4.29
N VAL A 51 2.23 2.14 -4.95
CA VAL A 51 3.62 2.52 -4.66
C VAL A 51 3.77 3.05 -3.24
N ILE A 52 2.88 3.96 -2.82
CA ILE A 52 2.89 4.53 -1.46
C ILE A 52 2.74 3.42 -0.40
N GLU A 53 1.80 2.50 -0.58
CA GLU A 53 1.60 1.36 0.33
C GLU A 53 2.87 0.50 0.44
N THR A 54 3.54 0.26 -0.68
CA THR A 54 4.81 -0.48 -0.71
C THR A 54 5.91 0.25 0.04
N GLU A 55 6.06 1.56 -0.16
CA GLU A 55 7.07 2.37 0.53
C GLU A 55 6.77 2.50 2.03
N GLN A 56 5.50 2.56 2.43
CA GLN A 56 5.10 2.51 3.85
C GLN A 56 5.51 1.19 4.51
N ALA A 57 5.28 0.05 3.84
CA ALA A 57 5.71 -1.24 4.36
C ALA A 57 7.24 -1.33 4.52
N LYS A 58 8.01 -0.80 3.56
CA LYS A 58 9.47 -0.70 3.66
C LYS A 58 9.91 0.16 4.82
N LEU A 59 9.27 1.32 5.02
CA LEU A 59 9.57 2.21 6.14
C LEU A 59 9.37 1.50 7.48
N THR A 60 8.22 0.83 7.67
CA THR A 60 7.96 0.07 8.89
C THR A 60 9.00 -1.02 9.14
N ALA A 61 9.44 -1.73 8.09
CA ALA A 61 10.51 -2.73 8.23
C ALA A 61 11.84 -2.10 8.66
N LEU A 62 12.20 -0.94 8.08
CA LEU A 62 13.41 -0.21 8.45
C LEU A 62 13.35 0.29 9.90
N GLU A 63 12.20 0.78 10.37
CA GLU A 63 11.99 1.18 11.76
C GLU A 63 12.19 0.02 12.74
N GLN A 64 11.68 -1.18 12.40
CA GLN A 64 11.90 -2.39 13.20
C GLN A 64 13.37 -2.80 13.23
N GLN A 65 14.06 -2.75 12.09
CA GLN A 65 15.49 -3.04 12.02
C GLN A 65 16.32 -2.06 12.83
N LEU A 66 15.97 -0.77 12.80
CA LEU A 66 16.61 0.27 13.59
C LEU A 66 16.42 0.00 15.09
N GLN A 67 15.19 -0.28 15.52
CA GLN A 67 14.88 -0.60 16.91
C GLN A 67 15.68 -1.82 17.40
N GLY A 68 15.72 -2.90 16.62
CA GLY A 68 16.51 -4.09 16.97
C GLY A 68 18.00 -3.78 17.07
N SER A 69 18.53 -2.94 16.18
CA SER A 69 19.93 -2.52 16.20
C SER A 69 20.26 -1.67 17.44
N GLN A 70 19.36 -0.80 17.86
CA GLN A 70 19.50 -0.02 19.10
C GLN A 70 19.53 -0.93 20.33
N GLN A 71 18.61 -1.90 20.40
CA GLN A 71 18.59 -2.89 21.49
C GLN A 71 19.87 -3.72 21.55
N ASN A 72 20.39 -4.16 20.40
CA ASN A 72 21.65 -4.89 20.34
C ASN A 72 22.82 -4.04 20.83
N LEU A 73 22.89 -2.76 20.42
CA LEU A 73 23.91 -1.82 20.87
C LEU A 73 23.88 -1.65 22.39
N ASP A 74 22.69 -1.50 22.98
CA ASP A 74 22.52 -1.38 24.42
C ASP A 74 22.92 -2.66 25.17
N GLY A 75 22.59 -3.83 24.61
CA GLY A 75 23.04 -5.13 25.12
C GLY A 75 24.57 -5.24 25.17
N ILE A 76 25.24 -4.93 24.06
CA ILE A 76 26.71 -4.93 23.97
C ILE A 76 27.32 -3.94 24.98
N LYS A 77 26.77 -2.72 25.08
CA LYS A 77 27.23 -1.73 26.05
C LYS A 77 27.16 -2.25 27.48
N ASN A 78 26.09 -2.96 27.83
CA ASN A 78 25.92 -3.52 29.16
C ASN A 78 26.88 -4.69 29.41
N GLU A 79 27.11 -5.55 28.42
CA GLU A 79 28.08 -6.65 28.51
C GLU A 79 29.51 -6.12 28.73
N VAL A 80 29.93 -5.11 27.96
CA VAL A 80 31.24 -4.46 28.13
C VAL A 80 31.39 -3.81 29.51
N LYS A 81 30.33 -3.19 30.04
CA LYS A 81 30.36 -2.63 31.40
C LYS A 81 30.46 -3.70 32.49
N ALA A 82 29.84 -4.85 32.27
CA ALA A 82 29.88 -5.98 33.21
C ALA A 82 31.23 -6.72 33.18
N ASN A 83 31.90 -6.72 32.02
CA ASN A 83 33.18 -7.38 31.76
C ASN A 83 34.23 -6.39 31.20
N PRO A 84 34.76 -5.48 32.05
CA PRO A 84 35.64 -4.38 31.63
C PRO A 84 37.03 -4.81 31.16
#